data_AF-A0A4D7DEX2-F1
#
_entry.id   AF-A0A4D7DEX2-F1
#
_cell.length_a   1.000
_cell.length_b   1.000
_cell.length_c   1.000
_cell.angle_alpha   90.00
_cell.angle_beta   90.00
_cell.angle_gamma   90.00
#
_symmetry.space_group_name_H-M   'P 1'
#
loop_
_entity.id
_entity.type
_entity.pdbx_description
1 polymer ?
#
loop_
_entity_poly.entity_id
_entity_poly.type
_entity_poly.pdbx_seq_one_letter_code
_entity_poly.pdbx_strand_id
1 'polypeptide(L)'
;MSGSQLNVEYEGMADRHELYAKYGIAAEAAQLFETELGTLLLCLRALDEGWHIMPEGEAAREVLDTIDRSTLGRALNDLKRHITIEGDLEEGFSSALKARNQLMHGFFERHNFKIQTEDGRKEMIADLDSLHGELFVAWRAADKLVTIISAVVRLRAENGA
;
A
#
# COMPACT_ATOMS: atom_id res chain seq x y z
N MET A 1 32.51 26.69 28.23
CA MET A 1 31.28 27.22 27.60
C MET A 1 31.50 27.34 26.11
N SER A 2 30.95 26.41 25.33
CA SER A 2 30.41 26.66 23.98
C SER A 2 29.81 25.34 23.47
N GLY A 3 28.70 24.95 24.08
CA GLY A 3 27.83 23.87 23.63
C GLY A 3 26.44 24.39 23.29
N SER A 4 26.31 25.66 22.89
CA SER A 4 25.03 26.37 22.87
C SER A 4 24.67 27.06 21.55
N GLN A 5 25.35 26.73 20.45
CA GLN A 5 24.93 27.20 19.12
C GLN A 5 24.59 26.06 18.16
N LEU A 6 25.25 24.89 18.28
CA LEU A 6 24.91 23.71 17.48
C LEU A 6 23.66 22.96 18.00
N ASN A 7 23.39 23.01 19.30
CA ASN A 7 22.22 22.33 19.89
C ASN A 7 20.91 23.13 19.74
N VAL A 8 20.99 24.42 19.41
CA VAL A 8 19.81 25.28 19.22
C VAL A 8 19.20 25.11 17.82
N GLU A 9 19.96 24.60 16.85
CA GLU A 9 19.46 24.32 15.50
C GLU A 9 18.61 23.03 15.41
N TYR A 10 18.64 22.16 16.43
CA TYR A 10 17.97 20.85 16.40
C TYR A 10 16.68 20.77 17.24
N GLU A 11 16.36 21.77 18.07
CA GLU A 11 15.27 21.66 19.06
C GLU A 11 13.91 22.22 18.61
N GLY A 12 13.71 22.50 17.32
CA GLY A 12 12.43 23.04 16.86
C GLY A 12 12.08 22.93 15.37
N MET A 13 12.93 22.35 14.52
CA MET A 13 12.57 22.18 13.12
C MET A 13 11.82 20.86 12.93
N ALA A 14 10.57 20.93 12.47
CA ALA A 14 10.09 19.93 11.53
C ALA A 14 11.07 19.96 10.34
N ASP A 15 12.10 19.11 10.37
CA ASP A 15 13.22 19.20 9.46
C ASP A 15 12.92 18.45 8.15
N ARG A 16 13.75 18.65 7.13
CA ARG A 16 13.55 17.93 5.86
C ARG A 16 13.72 16.42 6.02
N HIS A 17 14.53 15.96 6.96
CA HIS A 17 14.69 14.54 7.25
C HIS A 17 13.42 13.93 7.83
N GLU A 18 12.73 14.60 8.77
CA GLU A 18 11.44 14.13 9.30
C GLU A 18 10.43 14.00 8.17
N LEU A 19 10.34 15.02 7.30
CA LEU A 19 9.47 14.99 6.13
C LEU A 19 9.80 13.83 5.18
N TYR A 20 11.08 13.61 4.86
CA TYR A 20 11.49 12.48 4.01
C TYR A 20 11.27 11.13 4.70
N ALA A 21 11.48 11.04 6.01
CA ALA A 21 11.20 9.84 6.79
C ALA A 21 9.70 9.51 6.76
N LYS A 22 8.84 10.53 6.98
CA LYS A 22 7.38 10.39 6.87
C LYS A 22 6.93 10.01 5.48
N TYR A 23 7.57 10.56 4.43
CA TYR A 23 7.32 10.14 3.06
C TYR A 23 7.66 8.65 2.87
N GLY A 24 8.80 8.20 3.40
CA GLY A 24 9.21 6.80 3.39
C GLY A 24 8.22 5.87 4.09
N ILE A 25 7.71 6.28 5.26
CA ILE A 25 6.70 5.51 6.02
C ILE A 25 5.38 5.41 5.24
N ALA A 26 4.92 6.50 4.64
CA ALA A 26 3.74 6.46 3.77
C ALA A 26 3.97 5.57 2.53
N ALA A 27 5.17 5.62 1.94
CA ALA A 27 5.52 4.82 0.78
C ALA A 27 5.59 3.32 1.11
N GLU A 28 6.11 2.96 2.29
CA GLU A 28 6.11 1.59 2.80
C GLU A 28 4.68 1.05 2.89
N ALA A 29 3.76 1.79 3.51
CA ALA A 29 2.37 1.37 3.62
C ALA A 29 1.71 1.17 2.23
N ALA A 30 2.03 2.02 1.25
CA ALA A 30 1.57 1.84 -0.13
C ALA A 30 2.12 0.55 -0.77
N GLN A 31 3.42 0.27 -0.60
CA GLN A 31 4.05 -0.93 -1.15
C GLN A 31 3.52 -2.21 -0.50
N LEU A 32 3.30 -2.19 0.81
CA LEU A 32 2.69 -3.31 1.52
C LEU A 32 1.26 -3.53 1.05
N PHE A 33 0.47 -2.48 0.85
CA PHE A 33 -0.87 -2.61 0.28
C PHE A 33 -0.85 -3.24 -1.13
N GLU A 34 0.05 -2.80 -2.00
CA GLU A 34 0.23 -3.38 -3.34
C GLU A 34 0.62 -4.86 -3.28
N THR A 35 1.52 -5.22 -2.37
CA THR A 35 1.99 -6.60 -2.17
C THR A 35 0.86 -7.51 -1.69
N GLU A 36 0.08 -7.07 -0.70
CA GLU A 36 -1.07 -7.84 -0.21
C GLU A 36 -2.14 -7.99 -1.29
N LEU A 37 -2.39 -6.94 -2.08
CA LEU A 37 -3.35 -7.01 -3.17
C LEU A 37 -2.91 -7.99 -4.26
N GLY A 38 -1.63 -7.99 -4.63
CA GLY A 38 -1.08 -8.95 -5.57
C GLY A 38 -1.18 -10.40 -5.06
N THR A 39 -0.88 -10.60 -3.78
CA THR A 39 -1.02 -11.91 -3.12
C THR A 39 -2.47 -12.38 -3.11
N LEU A 40 -3.42 -11.49 -2.79
CA LEU A 40 -4.85 -11.77 -2.81
C LEU A 40 -5.31 -12.21 -4.21
N LEU A 41 -4.91 -11.50 -5.26
CA LEU A 41 -5.21 -11.86 -6.64
C LEU A 41 -4.66 -13.24 -7.01
N LEU A 42 -3.41 -13.52 -6.64
CA LEU A 42 -2.79 -14.83 -6.91
C LEU A 42 -3.55 -15.96 -6.21
N CYS A 43 -3.96 -15.78 -4.95
CA CYS A 43 -4.77 -16.76 -4.24
C CYS A 43 -6.15 -16.98 -4.88
N LEU A 44 -6.82 -15.91 -5.31
CA LEU A 44 -8.11 -16.01 -6.00
C LEU A 44 -7.98 -16.74 -7.34
N ARG A 45 -6.94 -16.44 -8.12
CA ARG A 45 -6.62 -17.17 -9.35
C ARG A 45 -6.36 -18.65 -9.09
N ALA A 46 -5.61 -18.98 -8.04
CA ALA A 46 -5.38 -20.38 -7.67
C ALA A 46 -6.67 -21.12 -7.27
N LEU A 47 -7.66 -20.43 -6.73
CA LEU A 47 -8.98 -20.99 -6.43
C LEU A 47 -9.81 -21.20 -7.70
N ASP A 48 -9.87 -20.19 -8.57
CA ASP A 48 -10.66 -20.22 -9.81
C ASP A 48 -10.15 -21.28 -10.79
N GLU A 49 -8.83 -21.40 -10.91
CA GLU A 49 -8.16 -22.32 -11.86
C GLU A 49 -7.84 -23.70 -11.25
N GLY A 50 -8.19 -23.93 -9.98
CA GLY A 50 -7.98 -25.23 -9.32
C GLY A 50 -6.51 -25.56 -8.97
N TRP A 51 -5.60 -24.59 -9.04
CA TRP A 51 -4.16 -24.79 -8.76
C TRP A 51 -3.84 -25.21 -7.33
N HIS A 52 -4.77 -25.01 -6.41
CA HIS A 52 -4.68 -25.50 -5.04
C HIS A 52 -4.83 -27.03 -4.94
N ILE A 53 -5.41 -27.69 -5.94
CA ILE A 53 -5.52 -29.16 -6.02
C ILE A 53 -4.43 -29.71 -6.94
N MET A 54 -4.27 -29.10 -8.12
CA MET A 54 -3.28 -29.50 -9.11
C MET A 54 -2.36 -28.30 -9.42
N PRO A 55 -1.19 -28.21 -8.77
CA PRO A 55 -0.31 -27.05 -8.92
C PRO A 55 0.19 -26.85 -10.36
N GLU A 56 -0.06 -25.67 -10.92
CA GLU A 56 0.42 -25.26 -12.24
C GLU A 56 1.44 -24.12 -12.09
N GLY A 57 2.71 -24.48 -11.85
CA GLY A 57 3.76 -23.53 -11.49
C GLY A 57 4.09 -22.49 -12.58
N GLU A 58 4.07 -22.90 -13.86
CA GLU A 58 4.32 -21.98 -14.98
C GLU A 58 3.18 -20.97 -15.13
N ALA A 59 1.93 -21.43 -15.10
CA ALA A 59 0.76 -20.56 -15.18
C ALA A 59 0.66 -19.60 -13.98
N ALA A 60 0.95 -20.08 -12.78
CA ALA A 60 1.00 -19.23 -11.58
C ALA A 60 2.08 -18.14 -11.69
N ARG A 61 3.23 -18.45 -12.29
CA ARG A 61 4.30 -17.48 -12.52
C ARG A 61 3.92 -16.43 -13.56
N GLU A 62 3.24 -16.82 -14.65
CA GLU A 62 2.75 -15.86 -15.65
C GLU A 62 1.71 -14.89 -15.07
N VAL A 63 0.83 -15.39 -14.19
CA VAL A 63 -0.11 -14.55 -13.45
C VAL A 63 0.61 -13.60 -12.51
N LEU A 64 1.59 -14.08 -11.74
CA LEU A 64 2.39 -13.23 -10.86
C LEU A 64 3.13 -12.13 -11.63
N ASP A 65 3.78 -12.46 -12.75
CA ASP A 65 4.45 -11.49 -13.62
C ASP A 65 3.48 -10.43 -14.18
N THR A 66 2.23 -10.81 -14.43
CA THR A 66 1.18 -9.89 -14.89
C THR A 66 0.72 -8.95 -13.77
N ILE A 67 0.58 -9.47 -12.55
CA ILE A 67 0.23 -8.72 -11.34
C ILE A 67 1.34 -7.69 -11.05
N ASP A 68 2.61 -8.11 -11.04
CA ASP A 68 3.75 -7.26 -10.71
C ASP A 68 3.94 -6.08 -11.69
N ARG A 69 3.51 -6.26 -12.95
CA ARG A 69 3.55 -5.20 -13.97
C ARG A 69 2.31 -4.30 -13.97
N SER A 70 1.29 -4.65 -13.18
CA SER A 70 0.02 -3.93 -13.15
C SER A 70 0.11 -2.70 -12.25
N THR A 71 -0.57 -1.62 -12.65
CA THR A 71 -0.79 -0.51 -11.71
C THR A 71 -1.76 -0.94 -10.62
N LEU A 72 -1.68 -0.31 -9.44
CA LEU A 72 -2.61 -0.58 -8.33
C LEU A 72 -4.09 -0.47 -8.78
N GLY A 73 -4.42 0.52 -9.60
CA GLY A 73 -5.77 0.65 -10.15
C GLY A 73 -6.18 -0.51 -11.06
N ARG A 74 -5.26 -1.06 -11.86
CA ARG A 74 -5.53 -2.25 -12.68
C ARG A 74 -5.71 -3.49 -11.82
N ALA A 75 -4.88 -3.68 -10.79
CA ALA A 75 -5.00 -4.77 -9.84
C ALA A 75 -6.34 -4.73 -9.08
N LEU A 76 -6.77 -3.55 -8.61
CA LEU A 76 -8.08 -3.38 -7.96
C LEU A 76 -9.25 -3.69 -8.90
N ASN A 77 -9.15 -3.29 -10.17
CA ASN A 77 -10.16 -3.62 -11.17
C ASN A 77 -10.19 -5.12 -11.50
N ASP A 78 -9.05 -5.80 -11.48
CA ASP A 78 -9.01 -7.26 -11.64
C ASP A 78 -9.63 -7.95 -10.42
N LEU A 79 -9.33 -7.48 -9.21
CA LEU A 79 -9.86 -8.05 -7.97
C LEU A 79 -11.40 -8.07 -7.95
N LYS A 80 -12.03 -6.99 -8.42
CA LYS A 80 -13.49 -6.88 -8.54
C LYS A 80 -14.12 -7.88 -9.51
N ARG A 81 -13.33 -8.56 -10.36
CA ARG A 81 -13.82 -9.64 -11.24
C ARG A 81 -13.92 -10.98 -10.51
N HIS A 82 -13.17 -11.14 -9.43
CA HIS A 82 -13.09 -12.38 -8.65
C HIS A 82 -13.99 -12.32 -7.41
N ILE A 83 -14.11 -11.15 -6.78
CA ILE A 83 -14.88 -10.96 -5.56
C ILE A 83 -15.74 -9.71 -5.62
N THR A 84 -16.85 -9.74 -4.87
CA THR A 84 -17.65 -8.56 -4.59
C THR A 84 -17.01 -7.76 -3.44
N ILE A 85 -16.72 -6.48 -3.68
CA ILE A 85 -16.20 -5.54 -2.69
C ILE A 85 -17.20 -4.39 -2.60
N GLU A 86 -17.78 -4.20 -1.43
CA GLU A 86 -18.85 -3.22 -1.20
C GLU A 86 -18.65 -2.51 0.15
N GLY A 87 -19.36 -1.39 0.33
CA GLY A 87 -19.35 -0.61 1.58
C GLY A 87 -17.98 -0.05 1.93
N ASP A 88 -17.69 -0.03 3.24
CA ASP A 88 -16.46 0.57 3.80
C ASP A 88 -15.16 0.04 3.16
N LEU A 89 -15.17 -1.22 2.70
CA LEU A 89 -13.98 -1.82 2.07
C LEU A 89 -13.75 -1.24 0.66
N GLU A 90 -14.81 -1.07 -0.13
CA GLU A 90 -14.71 -0.46 -1.46
C GLU A 90 -14.27 1.01 -1.35
N GLU A 91 -14.87 1.74 -0.42
CA GLU A 91 -14.51 3.13 -0.15
C GLU A 91 -13.05 3.24 0.32
N GLY A 92 -12.64 2.38 1.25
CA GLY A 92 -11.26 2.32 1.75
C GLY A 92 -10.23 2.05 0.65
N PHE A 93 -10.48 1.08 -0.23
CA PHE A 93 -9.58 0.78 -1.35
C PHE A 93 -9.57 1.90 -2.41
N SER A 94 -10.72 2.55 -2.65
CA SER A 94 -10.79 3.72 -3.54
C SER A 94 -9.98 4.89 -2.98
N SER A 95 -10.08 5.16 -1.67
CA SER A 95 -9.30 6.20 -1.00
C SER A 95 -7.81 5.90 -1.06
N ALA A 96 -7.40 4.68 -0.71
CA ALA A 96 -6.00 4.27 -0.76
C ALA A 96 -5.40 4.34 -2.18
N LEU A 97 -6.17 4.03 -3.23
CA LEU A 97 -5.73 4.23 -4.61
C LEU A 97 -5.44 5.72 -4.91
N LYS A 98 -6.31 6.62 -4.45
CA LYS A 98 -6.10 8.08 -4.59
C LYS A 98 -4.88 8.52 -3.78
N ALA A 99 -4.78 8.09 -2.52
CA ALA A 99 -3.66 8.40 -1.65
C ALA A 99 -2.32 7.93 -2.23
N ARG A 100 -2.25 6.70 -2.73
CA ARG A 100 -1.06 6.14 -3.39
C ARG A 100 -0.67 6.94 -4.62
N ASN A 101 -1.63 7.29 -5.48
CA ASN A 101 -1.36 8.11 -6.66
C ASN A 101 -0.91 9.51 -6.27
N GLN A 102 -1.50 10.09 -5.22
CA GLN A 102 -1.09 11.37 -4.69
C GLN A 102 0.34 11.33 -4.17
N LEU A 103 0.67 10.34 -3.34
CA LEU A 103 1.99 10.16 -2.77
C LEU A 103 3.06 10.03 -3.87
N MET A 104 2.86 9.11 -4.83
CA MET A 104 3.88 8.75 -5.81
C MET A 104 4.01 9.73 -6.98
N HIS A 105 2.93 10.39 -7.39
CA HIS A 105 2.93 11.17 -8.63
C HIS A 105 2.83 12.68 -8.46
N GLY A 106 2.52 13.20 -7.27
CA GLY A 106 2.33 14.65 -7.15
C GLY A 106 2.52 15.24 -5.76
N PHE A 107 3.05 14.47 -4.80
CA PHE A 107 3.20 14.97 -3.42
C PHE A 107 4.08 16.22 -3.39
N PHE A 108 5.31 16.14 -3.88
CA PHE A 108 6.23 17.29 -3.87
C PHE A 108 5.80 18.40 -4.85
N GLU A 109 5.27 18.05 -6.01
CA GLU A 109 4.80 19.02 -7.01
C GLU A 109 3.70 19.93 -6.44
N ARG A 110 2.67 19.36 -5.79
CA ARG A 110 1.55 20.11 -5.23
C ARG A 110 1.96 21.00 -4.05
N HIS A 111 2.98 20.59 -3.30
CA HIS A 111 3.50 21.37 -2.19
C HIS A 111 4.50 22.45 -2.61
N ASN A 112 5.10 22.33 -3.80
CA ASN A 112 5.96 23.34 -4.41
C ASN A 112 7.00 23.91 -3.42
N PHE A 113 6.96 25.22 -3.13
CA PHE A 113 7.92 25.89 -2.27
C PHE A 113 7.69 25.67 -0.76
N LYS A 114 6.62 24.99 -0.34
CA LYS A 114 6.32 24.76 1.09
C LYS A 114 7.47 24.09 1.84
N ILE A 115 8.21 23.20 1.17
CA ILE A 115 9.38 22.50 1.74
C ILE A 115 10.47 23.46 2.25
N GLN A 116 10.52 24.70 1.73
CA GLN A 116 11.54 25.68 2.09
C GLN A 116 11.27 26.38 3.43
N THR A 117 10.04 26.32 3.93
CA THR A 117 9.62 26.97 5.18
C THR A 117 9.32 25.93 6.25
N GLU A 118 9.48 26.27 7.52
CA GLU A 118 9.13 25.36 8.61
C GLU A 118 7.63 25.04 8.64
N ASP A 119 6.77 26.07 8.55
CA ASP A 119 5.32 25.89 8.53
C ASP A 119 4.86 25.07 7.33
N GLY A 120 5.42 25.32 6.14
CA GLY A 120 5.13 24.51 4.97
C GLY A 120 5.59 23.06 5.09
N ARG A 121 6.67 22.76 5.81
CA ARG A 121 7.07 21.38 6.12
C ARG A 121 6.13 20.72 7.13
N LYS A 122 5.63 21.45 8.13
CA LYS A 122 4.60 20.95 9.06
C LYS A 122 3.33 20.58 8.31
N GLU A 123 2.88 21.40 7.37
CA GLU A 123 1.74 21.09 6.50
C GLU A 123 2.00 19.83 5.66
N MET A 124 3.17 19.74 5.03
CA MET A 124 3.55 18.55 4.25
C MET A 124 3.57 17.27 5.11
N ILE A 125 4.05 17.33 6.35
CA ILE A 125 4.06 16.20 7.27
C ILE A 125 2.63 15.80 7.66
N ALA A 126 1.76 16.76 7.93
CA ALA A 126 0.36 16.48 8.23
C ALA A 126 -0.36 15.80 7.04
N ASP A 127 -0.09 16.24 5.81
CA ASP A 127 -0.58 15.61 4.60
C ASP A 127 -0.04 14.17 4.47
N LEU A 128 1.24 13.93 4.77
CA LEU A 128 1.81 12.57 4.78
C LEU A 128 1.19 11.67 5.82
N ASP A 129 0.90 12.17 7.02
CA ASP A 129 0.22 11.41 8.07
C ASP A 129 -1.20 11.02 7.63
N SER A 130 -1.92 11.92 6.93
CA SER A 130 -3.23 11.60 6.36
C SER A 130 -3.14 10.51 5.29
N LEU A 131 -2.21 10.67 4.34
CA LEU A 131 -1.99 9.68 3.27
C LEU A 131 -1.58 8.32 3.83
N HIS A 132 -0.67 8.32 4.80
CA HIS A 132 -0.26 7.11 5.51
C HIS A 132 -1.45 6.44 6.21
N GLY A 133 -2.33 7.20 6.87
CA GLY A 133 -3.53 6.67 7.50
C GLY A 133 -4.44 5.92 6.53
N GLU A 134 -4.73 6.52 5.37
CA GLU A 134 -5.55 5.89 4.32
C GLU A 134 -4.91 4.60 3.79
N LEU A 135 -3.60 4.64 3.50
CA LEU A 135 -2.85 3.50 2.98
C LEU A 135 -2.72 2.38 4.01
N PHE A 136 -2.46 2.71 5.26
CA PHE A 136 -2.30 1.75 6.35
C PHE A 136 -3.61 1.00 6.62
N VAL A 137 -4.74 1.70 6.64
CA VAL A 137 -6.06 1.05 6.81
C VAL A 137 -6.34 0.06 5.68
N ALA A 138 -6.09 0.47 4.42
CA ALA A 138 -6.28 -0.42 3.28
C ALA A 138 -5.32 -1.61 3.28
N TRP A 139 -4.04 -1.40 3.63
CA TRP A 139 -3.07 -2.48 3.81
C TRP A 139 -3.55 -3.48 4.87
N ARG A 140 -3.95 -3.02 6.06
CA ARG A 140 -4.45 -3.90 7.14
C ARG A 140 -5.70 -4.66 6.74
N ALA A 141 -6.55 -4.08 5.89
CA ALA A 141 -7.71 -4.79 5.33
C ALA A 141 -7.28 -5.87 4.33
N ALA A 142 -6.36 -5.55 3.42
CA ALA A 142 -5.82 -6.51 2.44
C ALA A 142 -5.09 -7.68 3.13
N ASP A 143 -4.23 -7.42 4.12
CA ASP A 143 -3.54 -8.43 4.94
C ASP A 143 -4.51 -9.43 5.59
N LYS A 144 -5.63 -8.93 6.13
CA LYS A 144 -6.69 -9.78 6.69
C LYS A 144 -7.35 -10.65 5.61
N LEU A 145 -7.64 -10.09 4.44
CA LEU A 145 -8.21 -10.84 3.32
C LEU A 145 -7.24 -11.91 2.82
N VAL A 146 -5.95 -11.60 2.70
CA VAL A 146 -4.88 -12.55 2.34
C VAL A 146 -4.79 -13.68 3.36
N THR A 147 -4.86 -13.36 4.65
CA THR A 147 -4.88 -14.37 5.72
C THR A 147 -6.07 -15.32 5.57
N ILE A 148 -7.27 -14.79 5.33
CA ILE A 148 -8.50 -15.57 5.16
C ILE A 148 -8.41 -16.44 3.90
N ILE A 149 -8.10 -15.85 2.75
CA ILE A 149 -8.10 -16.57 1.47
C ILE A 149 -7.01 -17.64 1.43
N SER A 150 -5.84 -17.38 2.02
CA SER A 150 -4.75 -18.36 2.10
C SER A 150 -5.13 -19.55 2.99
N ALA A 151 -5.95 -19.33 4.03
CA ALA A 151 -6.50 -20.43 4.82
C ALA A 151 -7.51 -21.25 3.99
N VAL A 152 -8.37 -20.59 3.19
CA VAL A 152 -9.31 -21.28 2.29
C VAL A 152 -8.58 -22.11 1.23
N VAL A 153 -7.53 -21.56 0.59
CA VAL A 153 -6.69 -22.27 -0.37
C VAL A 153 -6.11 -23.54 0.25
N ARG A 154 -5.54 -23.44 1.46
CA ARG A 154 -4.99 -24.60 2.19
C ARG A 154 -6.05 -25.64 2.52
N LEU A 155 -7.19 -25.23 3.08
CA LEU A 155 -8.27 -26.15 3.42
C LEU A 155 -8.83 -26.88 2.18
N ARG A 156 -8.91 -26.22 1.03
CA ARG A 156 -9.36 -26.88 -0.20
C ARG A 156 -8.31 -27.82 -0.79
N ALA A 157 -7.03 -27.49 -0.68
CA ALA A 157 -5.95 -28.39 -1.06
C ALA A 157 -5.98 -29.68 -0.24
N GLU A 158 -6.24 -29.57 1.07
CA GLU A 158 -6.34 -30.73 1.98
C GLU A 158 -7.59 -31.58 1.74
N ASN A 159 -8.74 -30.97 1.44
CA ASN A 159 -10.00 -31.69 1.20
C ASN A 159 -10.17 -32.22 -0.24
N GLY A 160 -9.37 -31.71 -1.18
CA GLY A 160 -9.36 -32.14 -2.59
C GLY A 160 -8.30 -33.20 -2.92
N ALA A 161 -7.50 -33.61 -1.94
CA ALA A 161 -6.50 -34.68 -2.03
C ALA A 161 -7.06 -36.06 -1.70
#